data_AF-A0A948SDZ8-F1
#
_entry.id   AF-A0A948SDZ8-F1
#
_cell.length_a   1.000
_cell.length_b   1.000
_cell.length_c   1.000
_cell.angle_alpha   90.00
_cell.angle_beta   90.00
_cell.angle_gamma   90.00
#
_symmetry.space_group_name_H-M   'P 1'
#
loop_
_entity.id
_entity.type
_entity.pdbx_description
1 polymer ?
#
loop_
_entity_poly.entity_id
_entity_poly.type
_entity_poly.pdbx_seq_one_letter_code
_entity_poly.pdbx_strand_id
1 'polypeptide(L)'
;MLDREGYRPNVGIILCNARNQVFWGKRVREHAWQFPQGGIKRGESPEDAMFRELQEEVGLAPEHVVILGRTKEWLRYEVPEQWVRREWRGNYKGQKQIWYLLRLTGGDHHVQLRATTHPEFDAWRWSQYWVPLETVVEFKRDVYKLALAELEPFLNADRLRHPALGRRGRRAPPAKMTSTHNAHAPSAPVIATPGVEESS
;
A
#
# COMPACT_ATOMS: atom_id res chain seq x y z
N MET A 1 -23.24 -2.24 -13.14
CA MET A 1 -24.31 -1.30 -13.52
C MET A 1 -23.66 0.00 -13.94
N LEU A 2 -24.08 0.56 -15.08
CA LEU A 2 -23.64 1.88 -15.54
C LEU A 2 -24.70 2.90 -15.17
N ASP A 3 -24.29 4.15 -14.93
CA ASP A 3 -25.23 5.25 -14.86
C ASP A 3 -25.68 5.70 -16.26
N ARG A 4 -26.57 6.69 -16.31
CA ARG A 4 -27.13 7.24 -17.56
C ARG A 4 -26.07 7.90 -18.45
N GLU A 5 -24.93 8.29 -17.88
CA GLU A 5 -23.85 8.96 -18.60
C GLU A 5 -22.80 7.98 -19.12
N GLY A 6 -22.90 6.70 -18.77
CA GLY A 6 -21.97 5.63 -19.17
C GLY A 6 -20.85 5.37 -18.15
N TYR A 7 -20.94 5.93 -16.94
CA TYR A 7 -19.94 5.74 -15.88
C TYR A 7 -20.36 4.62 -14.92
N ARG A 8 -19.41 3.75 -14.58
CA ARG A 8 -19.62 2.73 -13.54
C ARG A 8 -19.31 3.33 -12.16
N PRO A 9 -20.23 3.26 -11.19
CA PRO A 9 -19.98 3.67 -9.81
C PRO A 9 -18.95 2.75 -9.12
N ASN A 10 -18.01 3.36 -8.40
CA ASN A 10 -16.87 2.67 -7.81
C ASN A 10 -16.42 3.39 -6.54
N VAL A 11 -15.60 2.73 -5.72
CA VAL A 11 -14.92 3.30 -4.56
C VAL A 11 -13.42 3.11 -4.69
N GLY A 12 -12.64 4.10 -4.30
CA GLY A 12 -11.18 4.01 -4.19
C GLY A 12 -10.75 4.11 -2.73
N ILE A 13 -9.65 3.43 -2.37
CA ILE A 13 -9.19 3.36 -0.98
C ILE A 13 -7.74 3.84 -0.89
N ILE A 14 -7.50 4.89 -0.13
CA ILE A 14 -6.17 5.29 0.31
C ILE A 14 -6.00 4.80 1.75
N LEU A 15 -5.31 3.68 1.92
CA LEU A 15 -5.03 3.09 3.24
C LEU A 15 -3.66 3.58 3.74
N CYS A 16 -3.64 4.26 4.88
CA CYS A 16 -2.41 4.76 5.50
C CYS A 16 -1.99 3.94 6.73
N ASN A 17 -0.70 3.66 6.88
CA ASN A 17 -0.13 3.09 8.11
C ASN A 17 0.18 4.18 9.16
N ALA A 18 0.61 3.79 10.36
CA ALA A 18 0.98 4.74 11.44
C ALA A 18 2.07 5.76 11.07
N ARG A 19 2.84 5.54 10.00
CA ARG A 19 3.90 6.43 9.50
C ARG A 19 3.41 7.37 8.39
N ASN A 20 2.10 7.41 8.12
CA ASN A 20 1.49 8.16 7.01
C ASN A 20 2.00 7.73 5.63
N GLN A 21 2.44 6.48 5.53
CA GLN A 21 2.71 5.85 4.24
C GLN A 21 1.44 5.17 3.76
N VAL A 22 1.22 5.17 2.46
CA VAL A 22 0.02 4.61 1.83
C VAL A 22 0.29 3.22 1.27
N PHE A 23 -0.72 2.35 1.34
CA PHE A 23 -0.69 1.05 0.70
C PHE A 23 -0.60 1.25 -0.82
N TRP A 24 0.31 0.52 -1.45
CA TRP A 24 0.51 0.55 -2.89
C TRP A 24 0.55 -0.89 -3.41
N GLY A 25 -0.46 -1.30 -4.17
CA GLY A 25 -0.62 -2.66 -4.67
C GLY A 25 -0.10 -2.81 -6.09
N LYS A 26 0.64 -3.89 -6.35
CA LYS A 26 1.07 -4.29 -7.70
C LYS A 26 0.03 -5.23 -8.29
N ARG A 27 -0.52 -4.87 -9.46
CA ARG A 27 -1.57 -5.64 -10.12
C ARG A 27 -1.05 -7.02 -10.53
N VAL A 28 -1.87 -8.05 -10.35
CA VAL A 28 -1.55 -9.42 -10.80
C VAL A 28 -1.25 -9.41 -12.31
N ARG A 29 -0.13 -10.02 -12.71
CA ARG A 29 0.30 -10.17 -14.12
C ARG A 29 0.58 -8.85 -14.86
N GLU A 30 0.67 -7.74 -14.15
CA GLU A 30 1.04 -6.45 -14.71
C GLU A 30 2.20 -5.82 -13.92
N HIS A 31 2.89 -4.86 -14.53
CA HIS A 31 3.91 -4.04 -13.86
C HIS A 31 3.35 -2.71 -13.32
N ALA A 32 2.02 -2.54 -13.39
CA ALA A 32 1.33 -1.35 -12.91
C ALA A 32 1.02 -1.45 -11.42
N TRP A 33 1.13 -0.30 -10.74
CA TRP A 33 0.78 -0.18 -9.33
C TRP A 33 -0.42 0.77 -9.16
N GLN A 34 -1.26 0.49 -8.16
CA GLN A 34 -2.45 1.29 -7.90
C GLN A 34 -2.93 1.18 -6.44
N PHE A 35 -3.89 2.03 -6.08
CA PHE A 35 -4.69 1.88 -4.87
C PHE A 35 -5.78 0.81 -5.06
N PRO A 36 -6.26 0.17 -3.97
CA PRO A 36 -7.44 -0.68 -3.98
C PRO A 36 -8.67 0.08 -4.47
N GLN A 37 -9.49 -0.58 -5.28
CA GLN A 37 -10.69 0.02 -5.84
C GLN A 37 -11.67 -1.00 -6.38
N GLY A 38 -12.97 -0.75 -6.21
CA GLY A 38 -13.95 -1.64 -6.80
C GLY A 38 -15.38 -1.13 -6.84
N GLY A 39 -16.25 -1.94 -7.43
CA GLY A 39 -17.54 -1.48 -7.90
C GLY A 39 -18.58 -1.41 -6.81
N ILE A 40 -19.40 -0.36 -6.82
CA ILE A 40 -20.57 -0.31 -5.96
C ILE A 40 -21.69 -1.15 -6.59
N LYS A 41 -22.19 -2.13 -5.85
CA LYS A 41 -23.31 -3.01 -6.26
C LYS A 41 -24.65 -2.27 -6.17
N ARG A 42 -25.68 -2.81 -6.81
CA ARG A 42 -27.03 -2.19 -6.77
C ARG A 42 -27.56 -2.25 -5.34
N GLY A 43 -27.92 -1.09 -4.78
CA GLY A 43 -28.44 -0.99 -3.41
C GLY A 43 -27.36 -1.00 -2.32
N GLU A 44 -26.08 -1.10 -2.69
CA GLU A 44 -24.94 -1.03 -1.77
C GLU A 44 -24.58 0.45 -1.53
N SER A 45 -24.32 0.83 -0.27
CA SER A 45 -23.81 2.16 0.01
C SER A 45 -22.32 2.26 -0.39
N PRO A 46 -21.79 3.47 -0.67
CA PRO A 46 -20.36 3.62 -0.93
C PRO A 46 -19.48 3.14 0.23
N GLU A 47 -19.95 3.23 1.47
CA GLU A 47 -19.19 2.76 2.64
C GLU A 47 -19.16 1.23 2.72
N ASP A 48 -20.30 0.57 2.50
CA ASP A 48 -20.38 -0.89 2.45
C ASP A 48 -19.51 -1.45 1.32
N ALA A 49 -19.57 -0.82 0.15
CA ALA A 49 -18.71 -1.17 -0.98
C ALA A 49 -17.23 -1.02 -0.59
N MET A 50 -16.86 0.07 0.07
CA MET A 50 -15.48 0.31 0.50
C MET A 50 -14.99 -0.80 1.43
N PHE A 51 -15.76 -1.17 2.46
CA PHE A 51 -15.36 -2.23 3.39
C PHE A 51 -15.30 -3.60 2.70
N ARG A 52 -16.23 -3.90 1.79
CA ARG A 52 -16.18 -5.13 1.00
C ARG A 52 -14.91 -5.20 0.14
N GLU A 53 -14.61 -4.14 -0.62
CA GLU A 53 -13.41 -4.10 -1.48
C GLU A 53 -12.13 -4.13 -0.63
N LEU A 54 -12.12 -3.48 0.53
CA LEU A 54 -11.01 -3.57 1.49
C LEU A 54 -10.76 -5.01 1.93
N GLN A 55 -11.82 -5.77 2.22
CA GLN A 55 -11.71 -7.18 2.60
C GLN A 55 -11.31 -8.05 1.40
N GLU A 56 -11.93 -7.86 0.24
CA GLU A 56 -11.69 -8.66 -0.97
C GLU A 56 -10.27 -8.47 -1.54
N GLU A 57 -9.74 -7.24 -1.54
CA GLU A 57 -8.46 -6.92 -2.16
C GLU A 57 -7.28 -6.87 -1.18
N VAL A 58 -7.53 -6.52 0.08
CA VAL A 58 -6.47 -6.28 1.09
C VAL A 58 -6.60 -7.23 2.30
N GLY A 59 -7.72 -7.94 2.45
CA GLY A 59 -7.95 -8.87 3.56
C GLY A 59 -8.26 -8.20 4.90
N LEU A 60 -8.48 -6.88 4.92
CA LEU A 60 -8.72 -6.13 6.15
C LEU A 60 -10.22 -6.03 6.44
N ALA A 61 -10.59 -6.34 7.69
CA ALA A 61 -11.93 -6.17 8.23
C ALA A 61 -12.13 -4.74 8.80
N PRO A 62 -13.38 -4.28 8.99
CA PRO A 62 -13.67 -2.95 9.50
C PRO A 62 -12.95 -2.60 10.82
N GLU A 63 -12.79 -3.57 11.71
CA GLU A 63 -12.10 -3.40 13.01
C GLU A 63 -10.59 -3.12 12.88
N HIS A 64 -9.97 -3.44 11.75
CA HIS A 64 -8.54 -3.18 11.50
C HIS A 64 -8.26 -1.75 11.03
N VAL A 65 -9.30 -0.95 10.76
CA VAL A 65 -9.16 0.38 10.18
C VAL A 65 -10.08 1.40 10.84
N VAL A 66 -9.78 2.68 10.64
CA VAL A 66 -10.72 3.78 10.89
C VAL A 66 -10.80 4.69 9.68
N ILE A 67 -12.00 5.19 9.38
CA ILE A 67 -12.20 6.17 8.30
C ILE A 67 -11.74 7.54 8.80
N LEU A 68 -10.79 8.15 8.09
CA LEU A 68 -10.32 9.51 8.37
C LEU A 68 -11.14 10.56 7.58
N GLY A 69 -11.58 10.20 6.38
CA GLY A 69 -12.35 11.08 5.51
C GLY A 69 -12.71 10.42 4.18
N ARG A 70 -13.52 11.13 3.38
CA ARG A 70 -13.86 10.74 2.02
C ARG A 70 -13.98 11.96 1.12
N THR A 71 -13.88 11.77 -0.19
CA THR A 71 -14.16 12.85 -1.15
C THR A 71 -15.64 13.24 -1.07
N LYS A 72 -15.92 14.52 -1.21
CA LYS A 72 -17.29 15.07 -1.15
C LYS A 72 -18.08 14.69 -2.40
N GLU A 73 -17.43 14.81 -3.54
CA GLU A 73 -18.02 14.59 -4.85
C GLU A 73 -17.41 13.37 -5.55
N TRP A 74 -18.09 12.94 -6.61
CA TRP A 74 -17.62 11.87 -7.48
C TRP A 74 -16.49 12.38 -8.39
N LEU A 75 -15.33 11.73 -8.30
CA LEU A 75 -14.22 11.92 -9.23
C LEU A 75 -14.39 11.01 -10.44
N ARG A 76 -14.19 11.53 -11.65
CA ARG A 76 -14.44 10.78 -12.89
C ARG A 76 -13.16 10.66 -13.70
N TYR A 77 -12.99 9.50 -14.34
CA TYR A 77 -12.02 9.33 -15.41
C TYR A 77 -12.64 8.52 -16.53
N GLU A 78 -12.21 8.81 -17.75
CA GLU A 78 -12.59 8.06 -18.94
C GLU A 78 -11.58 6.96 -19.21
N VAL A 79 -12.06 5.81 -19.71
CA VAL A 79 -11.22 4.69 -20.10
C VAL A 79 -11.10 4.72 -21.62
N PRO A 80 -9.88 4.84 -22.18
CA PRO A 80 -9.71 4.87 -23.63
C PRO A 80 -10.24 3.58 -24.28
N GLU A 81 -10.83 3.68 -25.47
CA GLU A 81 -11.56 2.58 -26.13
C GLU A 81 -10.74 1.29 -26.31
N GLN A 82 -9.42 1.40 -26.48
CA GLN A 82 -8.53 0.25 -26.60
C GLN A 82 -8.45 -0.59 -25.31
N TRP A 83 -8.74 0.00 -24.15
CA TRP A 83 -8.81 -0.67 -22.85
C TRP A 83 -10.22 -1.16 -22.52
N VAL A 84 -11.24 -0.75 -23.29
CA VAL A 84 -12.62 -1.18 -23.10
C VAL A 84 -12.83 -2.54 -23.77
N ARG A 85 -13.32 -3.51 -22.99
CA ARG A 85 -13.72 -4.83 -23.49
C ARG A 85 -14.71 -4.67 -24.64
N ARG A 86 -14.57 -5.49 -25.69
CA ARG A 86 -15.36 -5.38 -26.93
C ARG A 86 -16.87 -5.32 -26.67
N GLU A 87 -17.36 -6.13 -25.73
CA GLU A 87 -18.76 -6.23 -25.33
C GLU A 87 -19.33 -4.96 -24.67
N TRP A 88 -18.48 -4.03 -24.20
CA TRP A 88 -18.88 -2.78 -23.52
C TRP A 88 -18.68 -1.52 -24.36
N ARG A 89 -18.13 -1.65 -25.58
CA ARG A 89 -17.85 -0.50 -26.46
C ARG A 89 -19.15 0.24 -26.80
N GLY A 90 -19.11 1.58 -26.73
CA GLY A 90 -20.25 2.46 -27.02
C GLY A 90 -21.12 2.82 -25.80
N ASN A 91 -21.22 1.95 -24.79
CA ASN A 91 -22.03 2.19 -23.59
C ASN A 91 -21.20 2.57 -22.36
N TYR A 92 -19.96 2.10 -22.27
CA TYR A 92 -19.05 2.35 -21.17
C TYR A 92 -18.07 3.48 -21.49
N LYS A 93 -18.09 4.55 -20.69
CA LYS A 93 -17.15 5.66 -20.79
C LYS A 93 -16.01 5.58 -19.78
N GLY A 94 -16.29 5.14 -18.56
CA GLY A 94 -15.28 5.14 -17.51
C GLY A 94 -15.82 4.85 -16.12
N GLN A 95 -15.09 5.27 -15.08
CA GLN A 95 -15.53 5.13 -13.69
C GLN A 95 -15.84 6.49 -13.08
N LYS A 96 -16.80 6.49 -12.17
CA LYS A 96 -16.96 7.57 -11.19
C LYS A 96 -16.71 7.00 -9.81
N GLN A 97 -15.89 7.67 -9.02
CA GLN A 97 -15.37 7.16 -7.76
C GLN A 97 -15.64 8.11 -6.60
N ILE A 98 -16.03 7.55 -5.46
CA ILE A 98 -15.84 8.18 -4.14
C ILE A 98 -14.58 7.57 -3.53
N TRP A 99 -13.67 8.41 -3.06
CA TRP A 99 -12.43 7.96 -2.44
C TRP A 99 -12.49 8.06 -0.93
N TYR A 100 -12.01 7.04 -0.24
CA TYR A 100 -11.91 6.99 1.22
C TYR A 100 -10.45 7.02 1.65
N LEU A 101 -10.15 7.82 2.68
CA LEU A 101 -8.88 7.77 3.41
C LEU A 101 -9.09 6.96 4.68
N LEU A 102 -8.34 5.87 4.80
CA LEU A 102 -8.38 4.98 5.96
C LEU A 102 -7.06 5.01 6.72
N ARG A 103 -7.12 4.78 8.02
CA ARG A 103 -5.96 4.51 8.87
C ARG A 103 -5.98 3.05 9.28
N LEU A 104 -4.90 2.33 9.03
CA LEU A 104 -4.66 1.03 9.63
C LEU A 104 -4.40 1.20 11.13
N THR A 105 -5.25 0.59 11.96
CA THR A 105 -5.11 0.56 13.43
C THR A 105 -4.47 -0.76 13.91
N GLY A 106 -4.61 -1.83 13.12
CA GLY A 106 -3.95 -3.11 13.32
C GLY A 106 -2.47 -3.13 12.88
N GLY A 107 -1.83 -4.29 13.00
CA GLY A 107 -0.50 -4.53 12.45
C GLY A 107 -0.51 -4.91 10.97
N ASP A 108 0.60 -4.68 10.27
CA ASP A 108 0.78 -5.01 8.84
C ASP A 108 0.50 -6.49 8.50
N HIS A 109 0.61 -7.40 9.48
CA HIS A 109 0.33 -8.83 9.32
C HIS A 109 -1.15 -9.15 9.03
N HIS A 110 -2.06 -8.21 9.24
CA HIS A 110 -3.46 -8.37 8.84
C HIS A 110 -3.67 -8.19 7.33
N VAL A 111 -2.71 -7.60 6.60
CA VAL A 111 -2.83 -7.43 5.15
C VAL A 111 -2.64 -8.79 4.45
N GLN A 112 -3.67 -9.25 3.76
CA GLN A 112 -3.72 -10.55 3.12
C GLN A 112 -4.28 -10.43 1.68
N LEU A 113 -3.37 -10.35 0.70
CA LEU A 113 -3.75 -10.27 -0.72
C LEU A 113 -4.33 -11.57 -1.30
N ARG A 114 -4.31 -12.66 -0.53
CA ARG A 114 -4.81 -13.98 -0.94
C ARG A 114 -6.11 -14.38 -0.24
N ALA A 115 -6.85 -13.39 0.26
CA ALA A 115 -8.14 -13.60 0.90
C ALA A 115 -9.23 -14.09 -0.09
N THR A 116 -9.05 -13.87 -1.39
CA THR A 116 -10.01 -14.23 -2.44
C THR A 116 -9.41 -15.15 -3.50
N THR A 117 -10.28 -15.85 -4.24
CA THR A 117 -9.89 -16.74 -5.35
C THR A 117 -9.45 -15.98 -6.62
N HIS A 118 -9.72 -14.67 -6.67
CA HIS A 118 -9.38 -13.79 -7.80
C HIS A 118 -8.69 -12.52 -7.27
N PRO A 119 -7.42 -12.63 -6.84
CA PRO A 119 -6.69 -11.48 -6.29
C PRO A 119 -6.47 -10.40 -7.36
N GLU A 120 -6.69 -9.14 -7.02
CA GLU A 120 -6.31 -7.99 -7.86
C GLU A 120 -4.81 -7.69 -7.75
N PHE A 121 -4.20 -7.97 -6.58
CA PHE A 121 -2.80 -7.66 -6.28
C PHE A 121 -1.94 -8.91 -6.03
N ASP A 122 -0.72 -8.94 -6.57
CA ASP A 122 0.27 -10.01 -6.31
C ASP A 122 1.34 -9.62 -5.27
N ALA A 123 1.55 -8.33 -5.07
CA ALA A 123 2.48 -7.77 -4.12
C ALA A 123 1.99 -6.40 -3.66
N TRP A 124 2.51 -5.93 -2.53
CA TRP A 124 2.24 -4.59 -2.03
C TRP A 124 3.46 -4.01 -1.31
N ARG A 125 3.47 -2.69 -1.15
CA ARG A 125 4.44 -1.98 -0.31
C ARG A 125 3.83 -0.73 0.29
N TRP A 126 4.44 -0.23 1.36
CA TRP A 126 4.18 1.12 1.84
C TRP A 126 4.93 2.15 0.97
N SER A 127 4.22 3.13 0.44
CA SER A 127 4.77 4.26 -0.32
C SER A 127 4.55 5.57 0.43
N GLN A 128 5.30 6.63 0.10
CA GLN A 128 4.97 7.97 0.58
C GLN A 128 3.55 8.36 0.12
N TYR A 129 2.87 9.20 0.92
CA TYR A 129 1.49 9.62 0.65
C TYR A 129 1.31 10.13 -0.78
N TRP A 130 2.21 11.01 -1.20
CA TRP A 130 2.34 11.43 -2.59
C TRP A 130 3.10 10.36 -3.39
N VAL A 131 2.34 9.39 -3.90
CA VAL A 131 2.88 8.30 -4.73
C VAL A 131 3.35 8.81 -6.10
N PRO A 132 4.35 8.17 -6.72
CA PRO A 132 4.80 8.52 -8.06
C PRO A 132 3.73 8.17 -9.10
N LEU A 133 2.97 9.17 -9.55
CA LEU A 133 1.87 9.01 -10.50
C LEU A 133 2.33 8.52 -11.88
N GLU A 134 3.62 8.61 -12.19
CA GLU A 134 4.23 8.07 -13.40
C GLU A 134 4.05 6.54 -13.48
N THR A 135 3.98 5.86 -12.32
CA THR A 135 3.76 4.42 -12.21
C THR A 135 2.29 4.00 -12.33
N VAL A 136 1.39 4.99 -12.34
CA VAL A 136 -0.06 4.80 -12.53
C VAL A 136 -0.37 4.92 -14.01
N VAL A 137 -1.33 4.12 -14.48
CA VAL A 137 -1.88 4.24 -15.83
C VAL A 137 -2.41 5.65 -16.08
N GLU A 138 -2.06 6.22 -17.23
CA GLU A 138 -2.18 7.65 -17.52
C GLU A 138 -3.58 8.22 -17.23
N PHE A 139 -4.63 7.57 -17.71
CA PHE A 139 -6.01 8.04 -17.58
C PHE A 139 -6.53 8.07 -16.12
N LYS A 140 -5.82 7.46 -15.16
CA LYS A 140 -6.18 7.53 -13.72
C LYS A 140 -5.42 8.63 -12.95
N ARG A 141 -4.36 9.20 -13.52
CA ARG A 141 -3.41 10.09 -12.80
C ARG A 141 -4.10 11.30 -12.19
N ASP A 142 -5.00 11.95 -12.94
CA ASP A 142 -5.71 13.14 -12.45
C ASP A 142 -6.65 12.83 -11.30
N VAL A 143 -7.38 11.71 -11.37
CA VAL A 143 -8.26 11.28 -10.27
C VAL A 143 -7.45 10.96 -9.01
N TYR A 144 -6.28 10.36 -9.16
CA TYR A 144 -5.39 10.09 -8.02
C TYR A 144 -4.88 11.40 -7.40
N LYS A 145 -4.46 12.35 -8.24
CA LYS A 145 -4.00 13.68 -7.78
C LYS A 145 -5.11 14.42 -7.03
N LEU A 146 -6.33 14.43 -7.57
CA LEU A 146 -7.49 15.06 -6.94
C LEU A 146 -7.85 14.39 -5.60
N ALA A 147 -7.92 13.06 -5.57
CA ALA A 147 -8.24 12.30 -4.36
C ALA A 147 -7.19 12.54 -3.25
N LEU A 148 -5.91 12.45 -3.59
CA LEU A 148 -4.81 12.67 -2.62
C LEU A 148 -4.84 14.11 -2.09
N ALA A 149 -5.04 15.10 -2.95
CA ALA A 149 -5.11 16.51 -2.55
C ALA A 149 -6.32 16.81 -1.66
N GLU A 150 -7.51 16.29 -2.01
CA GLU A 150 -8.72 16.50 -1.21
C GLU A 150 -8.65 15.80 0.15
N LEU A 151 -7.95 14.66 0.23
CA LEU A 151 -7.89 13.85 1.46
C LEU A 151 -6.70 14.19 2.37
N GLU A 152 -5.68 14.90 1.88
CA GLU A 152 -4.49 15.28 2.67
C GLU A 152 -4.81 16.06 3.97
N PRO A 153 -5.79 17.00 3.99
CA PRO A 153 -6.16 17.69 5.23
C PRO A 153 -6.62 16.75 6.34
N PHE A 154 -7.32 15.66 6.01
CA PHE A 154 -7.76 14.67 6.99
C PHE A 154 -6.58 13.86 7.56
N LEU A 155 -5.60 13.54 6.72
CA LEU A 155 -4.35 12.90 7.16
C LEU A 155 -3.58 13.80 8.14
N ASN A 156 -3.48 15.09 7.83
CA ASN A 156 -2.81 16.06 8.67
C ASN A 156 -3.53 16.27 10.01
N ALA A 157 -4.86 16.32 10.00
CA ALA A 157 -5.68 16.41 11.21
C ALA A 157 -5.51 15.17 12.11
N ASP A 158 -5.50 13.97 11.53
CA ASP A 158 -5.26 12.72 12.25
C ASP A 158 -3.87 12.69 12.91
N ARG A 159 -2.82 13.12 12.19
CA ARG A 159 -1.46 13.23 12.72
C ARG A 159 -1.38 14.12 13.96
N LEU A 160 -2.14 15.22 13.98
CA LEU A 160 -2.17 16.15 15.12
C LEU A 160 -2.92 15.56 16.31
N ARG A 161 -3.95 14.73 16.08
CA ARG A 161 -4.73 14.06 17.12
C ARG A 161 -3.98 12.88 17.75
N HIS A 162 -3.10 12.22 17.00
CA HIS A 162 -2.34 11.05 17.47
C HIS A 162 -0.82 11.18 17.29
N PRO A 163 -0.12 12.07 18.04
CA PRO A 163 1.32 12.28 17.90
C PRO A 163 2.17 11.03 18.20
N ALA A 164 1.66 10.12 19.04
CA ALA A 164 2.36 8.93 19.49
C ALA A 164 2.57 7.88 18.37
N LEU A 165 1.66 7.81 17.39
CA LEU A 165 1.78 6.88 16.26
C LEU A 165 2.94 7.25 15.32
N GLY A 166 3.26 8.54 15.19
CA GLY A 166 4.40 9.02 14.42
C GLY A 166 5.79 8.76 15.04
N ARG A 167 5.86 8.50 16.36
CA ARG A 167 7.15 8.28 17.06
C ARG A 167 7.61 6.82 17.08
N ARG A 168 6.72 5.83 17.01
CA ARG A 168 7.09 4.39 17.04
C ARG A 168 7.85 3.90 15.80
N GLY A 169 7.92 4.70 14.72
CA GLY A 169 8.67 4.36 13.49
C GLY A 169 10.14 4.81 13.46
N ARG A 170 10.58 5.68 14.38
CA ARG A 170 11.97 6.15 14.48
C ARG A 170 12.76 5.27 15.45
N ARG A 171 13.02 4.01 15.08
CA ARG A 171 14.12 3.28 15.72
C ARG A 171 15.40 3.73 15.01
N ALA A 172 16.29 4.38 15.76
CA ALA A 172 17.61 4.78 15.25
C ALA A 172 18.33 3.55 14.66
N PRO A 173 19.09 3.68 13.56
CA PRO A 173 19.95 2.59 13.11
C PRO A 173 20.92 2.22 14.24
N PRO A 174 21.23 0.93 14.45
CA PRO A 174 22.21 0.55 15.45
C PRO A 174 23.53 1.26 15.13
N ALA A 175 24.08 1.96 16.12
CA ALA A 175 25.38 2.59 16.03
C ALA A 175 26.40 1.51 15.64
N LYS A 176 27.15 1.75 14.55
CA LYS A 176 28.30 0.92 14.19
C LYS A 176 29.26 0.97 15.38
N MET A 177 29.42 -0.15 16.10
CA MET A 177 30.53 -0.32 17.03
C MET A 177 31.82 -0.25 16.22
N THR A 178 32.49 0.88 16.27
CA THR A 178 33.89 1.01 15.86
C THR A 178 34.73 0.27 16.90
N SER A 179 35.19 -0.93 16.54
CA SER A 179 36.22 -1.64 17.28
C SER A 179 37.56 -0.96 17.02
N THR A 180 37.95 -0.04 17.90
CA THR A 180 39.32 0.43 18.04
C THR A 180 39.89 -0.15 19.33
N HIS A 181 40.90 -1.02 19.22
CA HIS A 181 42.10 -1.11 20.08
C HIS A 181 43.00 -2.18 19.45
N ASN A 182 44.03 -1.80 18.71
CA ASN A 182 45.37 -1.30 19.06
C ASN A 182 46.40 -2.43 19.22
N ALA A 183 47.51 -2.27 18.50
CA ALA A 183 48.54 -3.25 18.24
C ALA A 183 49.57 -3.37 19.39
N HIS A 184 50.14 -4.56 19.54
CA HIS A 184 51.52 -4.74 20.03
C HIS A 184 52.18 -5.94 19.31
N ALA A 185 53.38 -5.69 18.80
CA ALA A 185 54.19 -6.60 17.99
C ALA A 185 55.24 -7.35 18.88
N PRO A 186 56.31 -7.96 18.33
CA PRO A 186 56.46 -9.41 18.15
C PRO A 186 57.58 -10.02 19.02
N SER A 187 57.67 -11.36 19.12
CA SER A 187 58.90 -12.07 19.55
C SER A 187 58.94 -13.54 19.12
N ALA A 188 59.89 -13.81 18.21
CA ALA A 188 60.75 -14.97 17.90
C ALA A 188 60.47 -16.43 18.36
N PRO A 189 61.06 -17.43 17.66
CA PRO A 189 60.64 -18.84 17.66
C PRO A 189 61.48 -19.72 18.59
N VAL A 190 60.97 -20.92 18.93
CA VAL A 190 61.76 -22.01 19.52
C VAL A 190 61.44 -23.33 18.81
N ILE A 191 62.51 -23.95 18.32
CA ILE A 191 62.61 -25.31 17.78
C ILE A 191 62.90 -26.27 18.94
N ALA A 192 62.24 -27.43 19.01
CA ALA A 192 62.80 -28.68 19.53
C ALA A 192 61.94 -29.89 19.13
N THR A 193 62.61 -30.89 18.57
CA THR A 193 62.20 -32.23 18.10
C THR A 193 62.13 -33.26 19.26
N PRO A 194 62.17 -34.59 19.05
CA PRO A 194 61.18 -35.50 18.43
C PRO A 194 60.79 -36.68 19.36
N GLY A 195 59.79 -37.48 18.97
CA GLY A 195 59.90 -38.95 19.06
C GLY A 195 59.06 -39.73 20.10
N VAL A 196 58.41 -40.78 19.55
CA VAL A 196 58.30 -42.19 19.99
C VAL A 196 57.23 -42.63 21.04
N GLU A 197 56.72 -43.84 20.76
CA GLU A 197 55.97 -44.85 21.56
C GLU A 197 54.43 -44.82 21.42
N GLU A 198 53.87 -45.75 20.62
CA GLU A 198 53.45 -47.13 20.96
C GLU A 198 52.07 -47.14 21.64
N SER A 199 51.16 -48.10 21.49
CA SER A 199 51.01 -49.30 20.67
C SER A 199 49.60 -49.81 20.96
N SER A 200 48.92 -50.34 19.94
CA SER A 200 47.99 -51.50 19.93
C SER A 200 46.92 -51.34 18.85
#